data_AF-A0A0M0J5M8-F1
#
_entry.id   AF-A0A0M0J5M8-F1
#
_cell.length_a   1.000
_cell.length_b   1.000
_cell.length_c   1.000
_cell.angle_alpha   90.00
_cell.angle_beta   90.00
_cell.angle_gamma   90.00
#
_symmetry.space_group_name_H-M   'P 1'
#
loop_
_entity.id
_entity.type
_entity.pdbx_description
1 polymer ?
#
loop_
_entity_poly.entity_id
_entity_poly.type
_entity_poly.pdbx_seq_one_letter_code
_entity_poly.pdbx_strand_id
1 'polypeptide(L)'
;MAAPLTPRSAKSSMQLHKELAEVGDTMQKMTRKVGQALAIVKGTRGEVEAIVLSVRKSIQLNPSLSEDILPAAAEEQGGSSDQPLAKSLAKSAVNARRAADRAAAASAAEKRLRVELGRSPERDELEAQIEAELHRQRKERRRREMVNKPVVEALQELEEIAILGYQNLAGHQEQLEHQQRLLEEVYDALGGHYHARYEVVHATNRTAVTRLKDEPTHEVLRIALEREDTARQNCNLAIKAARGERSAVMMQKAEVQRSARLREQMIAQFRHDDLRGTTFKGWGRQELTRIS
;
A
#
# COMPACT_ATOMS: atom_id res chain seq x y z
N MET A 1 -8.88 61.99 28.08
CA MET A 1 -7.50 61.93 27.55
C MET A 1 -6.84 60.66 28.06
N ALA A 2 -6.26 59.82 27.19
CA ALA A 2 -5.51 58.64 27.64
C ALA A 2 -4.20 59.07 28.30
N ALA A 3 -3.89 58.50 29.46
CA ALA A 3 -2.63 58.73 30.14
C ALA A 3 -1.44 58.22 29.28
N PRO A 4 -0.30 58.93 29.26
CA PRO A 4 0.89 58.46 28.55
C PRO A 4 1.40 57.13 29.13
N LEU A 5 2.03 56.32 28.27
CA LEU A 5 2.76 55.10 28.67
C LEU A 5 3.73 55.43 29.81
N THR A 6 3.71 54.61 30.88
CA THR A 6 4.78 54.64 31.87
C THR A 6 6.06 54.08 31.23
N PRO A 7 7.26 54.55 31.59
CA PRO A 7 8.52 54.01 31.06
C PRO A 7 8.64 52.48 31.21
N ARG A 8 8.08 51.92 32.29
CA ARG A 8 8.03 50.48 32.55
C ARG A 8 7.14 49.72 31.56
N SER A 9 5.96 50.25 31.23
CA SER A 9 5.02 49.64 30.27
C SER A 9 5.52 49.74 28.82
N ALA A 10 6.20 50.84 28.48
CA ALA A 10 6.87 50.99 27.19
C ALA A 10 8.00 49.95 27.04
N LYS A 11 8.84 49.78 28.06
CA LYS A 11 9.90 48.76 28.08
C LYS A 11 9.34 47.33 27.96
N SER A 12 8.27 47.02 28.71
CA SER A 12 7.58 45.72 28.62
C SER A 12 7.08 45.45 27.19
N SER A 13 6.40 46.43 26.59
CA SER A 13 5.86 46.29 25.22
C SER A 13 6.95 46.13 24.18
N MET A 14 8.08 46.84 24.31
CA MET A 14 9.24 46.66 23.43
C MET A 14 9.85 45.27 23.55
N GLN A 15 9.93 44.72 24.77
CA GLN A 15 10.44 43.37 24.99
C GLN A 15 9.50 42.32 24.39
N LEU A 16 8.20 42.40 24.69
CA LEU A 16 7.19 41.50 24.13
C LEU A 16 7.14 41.56 22.61
N HIS A 17 7.30 42.75 22.02
CA HIS A 17 7.37 42.91 20.57
C HIS A 17 8.54 42.13 19.95
N LYS A 18 9.71 42.14 20.60
CA LYS A 18 10.88 41.34 20.17
C LYS A 18 10.64 39.85 20.32
N GLU A 19 10.11 39.42 21.47
CA GLU A 19 9.80 38.00 21.72
C GLU A 19 8.77 37.45 20.71
N LEU A 20 7.74 38.23 20.37
CA LEU A 20 6.76 37.88 19.34
C LEU A 20 7.39 37.76 17.94
N ALA A 21 8.35 38.64 17.61
CA ALA A 21 9.08 38.54 16.34
C ALA A 21 9.92 37.26 16.28
N GLU A 22 10.67 36.98 17.34
CA GLU A 22 11.54 35.80 17.44
C GLU A 22 10.73 34.49 17.36
N VAL A 23 9.63 34.39 18.11
CA VAL A 23 8.74 33.22 18.07
C VAL A 23 7.98 33.13 16.74
N GLY A 24 7.62 34.26 16.14
CA GLY A 24 7.04 34.29 14.79
C GLY A 24 7.98 33.66 13.75
N ASP A 25 9.27 34.01 13.80
CA ASP A 25 10.28 33.44 12.91
C ASP A 25 10.48 31.92 13.13
N THR A 26 10.45 31.45 14.38
CA THR A 26 10.58 30.00 14.66
C THR A 26 9.35 29.23 14.21
N MET A 27 8.15 29.76 14.45
CA MET A 27 6.88 29.21 13.98
C MET A 27 6.85 29.10 12.45
N GLN A 28 7.25 30.16 11.73
CA GLN A 28 7.29 30.12 10.27
C GLN A 28 8.27 29.05 9.74
N LYS A 29 9.44 28.91 10.38
CA LYS A 29 10.39 27.82 10.07
C LYS A 29 9.78 26.45 10.34
N MET A 30 9.02 26.30 11.42
CA MET A 30 8.35 25.05 11.75
C MET A 30 7.25 24.69 10.74
N THR A 31 6.44 25.66 10.30
CA THR A 31 5.44 25.44 9.24
C THR A 31 6.10 24.91 7.96
N ARG A 32 7.25 25.47 7.56
CA ARG A 32 8.02 24.96 6.42
C ARG A 32 8.52 23.53 6.65
N LYS A 33 8.99 23.19 7.85
CA LYS A 33 9.43 21.83 8.20
C LYS A 33 8.27 20.83 8.19
N VAL A 34 7.10 21.20 8.69
CA VAL A 34 5.89 20.37 8.60
C VAL A 34 5.52 20.13 7.14
N GLY A 35 5.56 21.17 6.30
CA GLY A 35 5.32 21.03 4.85
C GLY A 35 6.31 20.08 4.16
N GLN A 36 7.61 20.15 4.52
CA GLN A 36 8.62 19.21 4.03
C GLN A 36 8.37 17.77 4.50
N ALA A 37 8.04 17.57 5.79
CA ALA A 37 7.71 16.25 6.32
C ALA A 37 6.47 15.67 5.64
N LEU A 38 5.45 16.49 5.41
CA LEU A 38 4.23 16.09 4.70
C LEU A 38 4.52 15.66 3.26
N ALA A 39 5.38 16.39 2.55
CA ALA A 39 5.80 16.02 1.20
C ALA A 39 6.54 14.67 1.17
N ILE A 40 7.42 14.40 2.14
CA ILE A 40 8.12 13.12 2.28
C ILE A 40 7.13 11.98 2.54
N VAL A 41 6.19 12.17 3.46
CA VAL A 41 5.18 11.15 3.79
C VAL A 41 4.29 10.87 2.60
N LYS A 42 3.76 11.90 1.93
CA LYS A 42 2.94 11.77 0.72
C LYS A 42 3.68 11.07 -0.42
N GLY A 43 4.93 11.46 -0.66
CA GLY A 43 5.79 10.84 -1.67
C GLY A 43 6.02 9.35 -1.37
N THR A 44 6.39 9.02 -0.13
CA THR A 44 6.61 7.63 0.29
C THR A 44 5.33 6.81 0.20
N ARG A 45 4.19 7.37 0.63
CA ARG A 45 2.89 6.70 0.54
C ARG A 45 2.52 6.39 -0.91
N GLY A 46 2.74 7.32 -1.84
CA GLY A 46 2.54 7.10 -3.27
C GLY A 46 3.47 6.04 -3.87
N GLU A 47 4.73 5.98 -3.43
CA GLU A 47 5.65 4.90 -3.82
C GLU A 47 5.13 3.53 -3.36
N VAL A 48 4.66 3.44 -2.11
CA VAL A 48 4.12 2.20 -1.53
C VAL A 48 2.84 1.76 -2.23
N GLU A 49 1.93 2.70 -2.53
CA GLU A 49 0.70 2.42 -3.29
C GLU A 49 0.99 1.89 -4.70
N ALA A 50 1.94 2.50 -5.40
CA ALA A 50 2.36 2.01 -6.72
C ALA A 50 2.90 0.57 -6.66
N ILE A 51 3.54 0.20 -5.55
CA ILE A 51 4.04 -1.17 -5.33
C ILE A 51 2.88 -2.13 -5.12
N VAL A 52 1.89 -1.80 -4.28
CA VAL A 52 0.67 -2.62 -4.10
C VAL A 52 0.00 -2.87 -5.45
N LEU A 53 -0.21 -1.83 -6.26
CA LEU A 53 -0.83 -1.96 -7.58
C LEU A 53 0.00 -2.84 -8.53
N SER A 54 1.33 -2.67 -8.52
CA SER A 54 2.24 -3.50 -9.31
C SER A 54 2.22 -4.97 -8.90
N VAL A 55 2.16 -5.25 -7.59
CA VAL A 55 2.09 -6.61 -7.05
C VAL A 55 0.77 -7.27 -7.44
N ARG A 56 -0.36 -6.58 -7.22
CA ARG A 56 -1.69 -7.07 -7.63
C ARG A 56 -1.74 -7.41 -9.11
N LYS A 57 -1.21 -6.53 -9.97
CA LYS A 57 -1.11 -6.79 -11.41
C LYS A 57 -0.24 -8.01 -11.71
N SER A 58 0.87 -8.19 -11.00
CA SER A 58 1.77 -9.34 -11.18
C SER A 58 1.13 -10.65 -10.75
N ILE A 59 0.32 -10.65 -9.69
CA ILE A 59 -0.46 -11.81 -9.24
C ILE A 59 -1.56 -12.14 -10.28
N GLN A 60 -2.30 -11.14 -10.75
CA GLN A 60 -3.36 -11.32 -11.75
C GLN A 60 -2.84 -11.87 -13.09
N LEU A 61 -1.64 -11.48 -13.53
CA LEU A 61 -1.04 -11.92 -14.80
C LEU A 61 -0.46 -13.34 -14.76
N ASN A 62 -0.51 -14.02 -13.61
CA ASN A 62 -0.06 -15.42 -13.47
C ASN A 62 -1.26 -16.32 -13.11
N PRO A 63 -2.13 -16.71 -14.06
CA PRO A 63 -3.36 -17.48 -13.76
C PRO A 63 -3.14 -18.92 -13.27
N SER A 64 -1.92 -19.47 -13.35
CA SER A 64 -1.54 -20.69 -12.61
C SER A 64 -1.64 -20.53 -11.07
N LEU A 65 -2.02 -19.34 -10.60
CA LEU A 65 -2.27 -18.94 -9.22
C LEU A 65 -3.75 -18.92 -8.83
N SER A 66 -4.67 -19.01 -9.79
CA SER A 66 -6.12 -18.84 -9.53
C SER A 66 -6.88 -20.17 -9.33
N GLU A 67 -6.27 -21.31 -9.64
CA GLU A 67 -7.01 -22.60 -9.64
C GLU A 67 -7.00 -23.32 -8.28
N ASP A 68 -6.05 -23.05 -7.38
CA ASP A 68 -5.94 -23.80 -6.11
C ASP A 68 -6.33 -23.02 -4.85
N ILE A 69 -6.61 -21.72 -4.95
CA ILE A 69 -7.10 -20.94 -3.80
C ILE A 69 -8.18 -19.97 -4.27
N LEU A 70 -9.44 -20.45 -4.31
CA LEU A 70 -10.65 -19.83 -3.72
C LEU A 70 -11.93 -20.45 -4.33
N PRO A 71 -12.80 -21.12 -3.56
CA PRO A 71 -14.22 -20.86 -3.72
C PRO A 71 -14.48 -19.46 -3.15
N ALA A 72 -15.19 -18.61 -3.91
CA ALA A 72 -15.53 -17.22 -3.60
C ALA A 72 -14.46 -16.16 -3.94
N ALA A 73 -14.35 -15.81 -5.22
CA ALA A 73 -14.10 -14.43 -5.68
C ALA A 73 -14.15 -14.36 -7.22
N ALA A 74 -15.33 -14.57 -7.80
CA ALA A 74 -15.71 -14.08 -9.12
C ALA A 74 -17.23 -13.92 -9.01
N GLU A 75 -17.82 -12.74 -9.00
CA GLU A 75 -17.69 -11.66 -9.96
C GLU A 75 -17.98 -10.32 -9.27
N GLU A 76 -17.14 -9.30 -9.48
CA GLU A 76 -17.59 -7.91 -9.44
C GLU A 76 -16.98 -7.18 -10.63
N GLN A 77 -17.75 -7.10 -11.72
CA GLN A 77 -17.86 -5.88 -12.52
C GLN A 77 -19.26 -5.81 -13.11
N GLY A 78 -20.11 -4.94 -12.54
CA GLY A 78 -21.35 -4.49 -13.19
C GLY A 78 -22.51 -4.11 -12.25
N GLY A 79 -22.42 -2.95 -11.60
CA GLY A 79 -23.59 -2.05 -11.43
C GLY A 79 -24.59 -2.26 -10.27
N SER A 80 -24.62 -1.25 -9.40
CA SER A 80 -25.77 -0.70 -8.65
C SER A 80 -26.32 -1.41 -7.40
N SER A 81 -26.68 -0.54 -6.46
CA SER A 81 -27.22 -0.64 -5.09
C SER A 81 -28.24 -1.75 -4.75
N ASP A 82 -28.19 -2.09 -3.46
CA ASP A 82 -29.27 -2.63 -2.61
C ASP A 82 -29.76 -4.06 -2.84
N GLN A 83 -29.10 -4.99 -2.13
CA GLN A 83 -29.61 -6.21 -1.46
C GLN A 83 -30.52 -7.23 -2.21
N PRO A 84 -30.65 -8.50 -1.74
CA PRO A 84 -29.84 -9.19 -0.73
C PRO A 84 -29.26 -10.53 -1.24
N LEU A 85 -28.12 -10.90 -0.65
CA LEU A 85 -27.36 -12.14 -0.83
C LEU A 85 -28.20 -13.45 -0.81
N ALA A 86 -29.40 -13.45 -0.24
CA ALA A 86 -30.25 -14.64 -0.10
C ALA A 86 -30.77 -15.20 -1.45
N LYS A 87 -31.06 -14.35 -2.45
CA LYS A 87 -31.50 -14.82 -3.78
C LYS A 87 -30.34 -15.40 -4.61
N SER A 88 -29.10 -14.98 -4.34
CA SER A 88 -27.89 -15.48 -5.01
C SER A 88 -27.53 -16.91 -4.58
N LEU A 89 -27.68 -17.20 -3.28
CA LEU A 89 -27.43 -18.53 -2.71
C LEU A 89 -28.44 -19.57 -3.21
N ALA A 90 -29.71 -19.18 -3.37
CA ALA A 90 -30.76 -20.06 -3.91
C ALA A 90 -30.54 -20.39 -5.40
N LYS A 91 -30.11 -19.43 -6.23
CA LYS A 91 -29.75 -19.69 -7.64
C LYS A 91 -28.46 -20.50 -7.78
N SER A 92 -27.49 -20.31 -6.88
CA SER A 92 -26.26 -21.09 -6.80
C SER A 92 -26.54 -22.58 -6.54
N ALA A 93 -27.44 -22.89 -5.60
CA ALA A 93 -27.83 -24.27 -5.31
C ALA A 93 -28.55 -24.96 -6.50
N VAL A 94 -29.40 -24.22 -7.24
CA VAL A 94 -30.09 -24.75 -8.43
C VAL A 94 -29.12 -24.99 -9.59
N ASN A 95 -28.10 -24.14 -9.75
CA ASN A 95 -27.07 -24.30 -10.78
C ASN A 95 -26.09 -25.43 -10.45
N ALA A 96 -25.71 -25.60 -9.17
CA ALA A 96 -24.92 -26.74 -8.72
C ALA A 96 -25.67 -28.07 -8.92
N ARG A 97 -26.99 -28.09 -8.65
CA ARG A 97 -27.83 -29.27 -8.91
C ARG A 97 -27.96 -29.57 -10.41
N ARG A 98 -28.13 -28.55 -11.26
CA ARG A 98 -28.10 -28.73 -12.72
C ARG A 98 -26.75 -29.19 -13.26
N ALA A 99 -25.63 -28.77 -12.67
CA ALA A 99 -24.30 -29.25 -13.02
C ALA A 99 -24.10 -30.72 -12.60
N ALA A 100 -24.57 -31.09 -11.40
CA ALA A 100 -24.57 -32.46 -10.92
C ALA A 100 -25.49 -33.37 -11.77
N ASP A 101 -26.67 -32.90 -12.15
CA ASP A 101 -27.62 -33.63 -12.99
C ASP A 101 -27.06 -33.83 -14.41
N ARG A 102 -26.32 -32.85 -14.97
CA ARG A 102 -25.61 -32.99 -16.25
C ARG A 102 -24.42 -33.95 -16.16
N ALA A 103 -23.67 -33.94 -15.07
CA ALA A 103 -22.58 -34.88 -14.83
C ALA A 103 -23.10 -36.31 -14.63
N ALA A 104 -24.23 -36.47 -13.93
CA ALA A 104 -24.91 -37.75 -13.77
C ALA A 104 -25.52 -38.27 -15.09
N ALA A 105 -26.11 -37.38 -15.91
CA ALA A 105 -26.60 -37.72 -17.24
C ALA A 105 -25.47 -38.10 -18.20
N ALA A 106 -24.32 -37.42 -18.14
CA ALA A 106 -23.12 -37.76 -18.89
C ALA A 106 -22.56 -39.14 -18.47
N SER A 107 -22.49 -39.41 -17.17
CA SER A 107 -22.05 -40.73 -16.66
C SER A 107 -23.03 -41.86 -17.00
N ALA A 108 -24.35 -41.59 -17.03
CA ALA A 108 -25.36 -42.55 -17.45
C ALA A 108 -25.34 -42.82 -18.96
N ALA A 109 -25.08 -41.78 -19.78
CA ALA A 109 -24.89 -41.92 -21.22
C ALA A 109 -23.60 -42.69 -21.54
N GLU A 110 -22.51 -42.42 -20.83
CA GLU A 110 -21.22 -43.10 -20.95
C GLU A 110 -21.31 -44.59 -20.55
N LYS A 111 -22.09 -44.91 -19.49
CA LYS A 111 -22.38 -46.31 -19.12
C LYS A 111 -23.24 -47.02 -20.16
N ARG A 112 -24.23 -46.36 -20.77
CA ARG A 112 -25.03 -46.95 -21.88
C ARG A 112 -24.17 -47.20 -23.12
N LEU A 113 -23.29 -46.26 -23.47
CA LEU A 113 -22.36 -46.36 -24.60
C LEU A 113 -21.23 -47.38 -24.38
N ARG A 114 -20.95 -47.77 -23.13
CA ARG A 114 -20.04 -48.88 -22.76
C ARG A 114 -20.72 -50.26 -22.80
N VAL A 115 -22.06 -50.31 -22.72
CA VAL A 115 -22.84 -51.56 -22.76
C VAL A 115 -23.28 -51.91 -24.19
N GLU A 116 -23.59 -50.92 -25.03
CA GLU A 116 -24.02 -51.13 -26.43
C GLU A 116 -22.86 -51.42 -27.41
N LEU A 117 -21.65 -50.95 -27.11
CA LEU A 117 -20.46 -51.18 -27.94
C LEU A 117 -19.54 -52.15 -27.20
N GLY A 118 -19.58 -53.42 -27.59
CA GLY A 118 -18.66 -54.45 -27.11
C GLY A 118 -17.21 -53.96 -27.18
N ARG A 119 -16.44 -54.24 -26.11
CA ARG A 119 -15.06 -53.79 -25.92
C ARG A 119 -14.21 -54.10 -27.15
N SER A 120 -13.84 -53.06 -27.89
CA SER A 120 -12.82 -53.12 -28.93
C SER A 120 -11.46 -52.74 -28.30
N PRO A 121 -10.38 -53.51 -28.57
CA PRO A 121 -9.03 -53.22 -28.04
C PRO A 121 -8.54 -51.80 -28.41
N GLU A 122 -9.02 -51.22 -29.51
CA GLU A 122 -8.70 -49.85 -29.92
C GLU A 122 -9.23 -48.79 -28.94
N ARG A 123 -10.30 -49.06 -28.19
CA ARG A 123 -10.89 -48.14 -27.22
C ARG A 123 -10.13 -48.15 -25.88
N ASP A 124 -9.63 -49.32 -25.48
CA ASP A 124 -8.82 -49.46 -24.26
C ASP A 124 -7.45 -48.79 -24.44
N GLU A 125 -6.86 -48.85 -25.65
CA GLU A 125 -5.65 -48.11 -26.01
C GLU A 125 -5.89 -46.59 -26.02
N LEU A 126 -7.03 -46.13 -26.53
CA LEU A 126 -7.39 -44.71 -26.53
C LEU A 126 -7.65 -44.18 -25.11
N GLU A 127 -8.35 -44.94 -24.27
CA GLU A 127 -8.56 -44.62 -22.85
C GLU A 127 -7.22 -44.55 -22.10
N ALA A 128 -6.29 -45.49 -22.34
CA ALA A 128 -4.95 -45.47 -21.75
C ALA A 128 -4.11 -44.25 -22.22
N GLN A 129 -4.22 -43.85 -23.49
CA GLN A 129 -3.56 -42.64 -24.01
C GLN A 129 -4.12 -41.36 -23.38
N ILE A 130 -5.46 -41.28 -23.22
CA ILE A 130 -6.11 -40.15 -22.54
C ILE A 130 -5.68 -40.09 -21.06
N GLU A 131 -5.66 -41.21 -20.35
CA GLU A 131 -5.20 -41.25 -18.95
C GLU A 131 -3.73 -40.86 -18.81
N ALA A 132 -2.86 -41.32 -19.71
CA ALA A 132 -1.44 -40.96 -19.72
C ALA A 132 -1.24 -39.45 -19.98
N GLU A 133 -2.00 -38.87 -20.92
CA GLU A 133 -1.93 -37.44 -21.23
C GLU A 133 -2.49 -36.59 -20.08
N LEU A 134 -3.59 -37.00 -19.45
CA LEU A 134 -4.10 -36.35 -18.24
C LEU A 134 -3.09 -36.43 -17.07
N HIS A 135 -2.41 -37.56 -16.92
CA HIS A 135 -1.33 -37.71 -15.92
C HIS A 135 -0.15 -36.77 -16.20
N ARG A 136 0.23 -36.62 -17.48
CA ARG A 136 1.28 -35.70 -17.92
C ARG A 136 0.90 -34.26 -17.62
N GLN A 137 -0.31 -33.84 -17.99
CA GLN A 137 -0.83 -32.50 -17.73
C GLN A 137 -0.87 -32.20 -16.22
N ARG A 138 -1.33 -33.15 -15.39
CA ARG A 138 -1.32 -33.01 -13.91
C ARG A 138 0.10 -32.87 -13.35
N LYS A 139 1.06 -33.65 -13.85
CA LYS A 139 2.47 -33.56 -13.43
C LYS A 139 3.08 -32.22 -13.80
N GLU A 140 2.78 -31.72 -15.00
CA GLU A 140 3.26 -30.42 -15.46
C GLU A 140 2.63 -29.26 -14.67
N ARG A 141 1.33 -29.35 -14.36
CA ARG A 141 0.63 -28.40 -13.49
C ARG A 141 1.29 -28.31 -12.11
N ARG A 142 1.51 -29.45 -11.43
CA ARG A 142 2.19 -29.50 -10.12
C ARG A 142 3.60 -28.91 -10.15
N ARG A 143 4.35 -29.13 -11.23
CA ARG A 143 5.69 -28.52 -11.40
C ARG A 143 5.60 -27.01 -11.54
N ARG A 144 4.65 -26.49 -12.33
CA ARG A 144 4.43 -25.04 -12.47
C ARG A 144 4.05 -24.40 -11.15
N GLU A 145 3.16 -25.02 -10.38
CA GLU A 145 2.77 -24.58 -9.04
C GLU A 145 3.98 -24.51 -8.10
N MET A 146 4.76 -25.59 -8.02
CA MET A 146 5.94 -25.68 -7.14
C MET A 146 7.02 -24.64 -7.51
N VAL A 147 7.20 -24.36 -8.79
CA VAL A 147 8.16 -23.36 -9.31
C VAL A 147 7.71 -21.94 -9.01
N ASN A 148 6.41 -21.65 -9.13
CA ASN A 148 5.88 -20.30 -8.95
C ASN A 148 5.60 -19.95 -7.49
N LYS A 149 5.33 -20.94 -6.63
CA LYS A 149 4.95 -20.76 -5.23
C LYS A 149 5.86 -19.81 -4.44
N PRO A 150 7.21 -19.93 -4.45
CA PRO A 150 8.08 -19.03 -3.67
C PRO A 150 8.01 -17.56 -4.12
N VAL A 151 7.77 -17.31 -5.41
CA VAL A 151 7.63 -15.95 -5.95
C VAL A 151 6.32 -15.33 -5.47
N VAL A 152 5.28 -16.14 -5.38
CA VAL A 152 3.93 -15.71 -5.04
C VAL A 152 3.83 -15.41 -3.56
N GLU A 153 4.37 -16.28 -2.71
CA GLU A 153 4.44 -16.04 -1.26
C GLU A 153 5.21 -14.74 -0.98
N ALA A 154 6.36 -14.53 -1.64
CA ALA A 154 7.12 -13.31 -1.50
C ALA A 154 6.37 -12.06 -2.01
N LEU A 155 5.59 -12.18 -3.09
CA LEU A 155 4.74 -11.10 -3.59
C LEU A 155 3.57 -10.79 -2.65
N GLN A 156 2.93 -11.80 -2.07
CA GLN A 156 1.85 -11.63 -1.09
C GLN A 156 2.36 -10.92 0.16
N GLU A 157 3.50 -11.35 0.70
CA GLU A 157 4.13 -10.68 1.84
C GLU A 157 4.55 -9.24 1.50
N LEU A 158 5.01 -8.98 0.26
CA LEU A 158 5.26 -7.62 -0.21
C LEU A 158 3.98 -6.77 -0.25
N GLU A 159 2.86 -7.34 -0.68
CA GLU A 159 1.56 -6.67 -0.67
C GLU A 159 1.13 -6.34 0.75
N GLU A 160 1.20 -7.30 1.68
CA GLU A 160 0.81 -7.11 3.08
C GLU A 160 1.63 -6.02 3.77
N ILE A 161 2.96 -6.08 3.66
CA ILE A 161 3.87 -5.06 4.21
C ILE A 161 3.58 -3.70 3.59
N ALA A 162 3.35 -3.63 2.27
CA ALA A 162 3.05 -2.38 1.60
C ALA A 162 1.69 -1.81 2.01
N ILE A 163 0.64 -2.63 2.18
CA ILE A 163 -0.67 -2.17 2.65
C ILE A 163 -0.56 -1.62 4.09
N LEU A 164 0.11 -2.34 4.98
CA LEU A 164 0.33 -1.89 6.36
C LEU A 164 1.12 -0.57 6.39
N GLY A 165 2.20 -0.48 5.61
CA GLY A 165 2.99 0.73 5.50
C GLY A 165 2.20 1.92 4.94
N TYR A 166 1.33 1.68 3.94
CA TYR A 166 0.44 2.70 3.39
C TYR A 166 -0.54 3.24 4.44
N GLN A 167 -1.16 2.36 5.22
CA GLN A 167 -2.10 2.74 6.29
C GLN A 167 -1.38 3.51 7.41
N ASN A 168 -0.20 3.05 7.82
CA ASN A 168 0.61 3.72 8.83
C ASN A 168 0.99 5.15 8.40
N LEU A 169 1.45 5.31 7.15
CA LEU A 169 1.78 6.63 6.59
C LEU A 169 0.56 7.53 6.45
N ALA A 170 -0.63 6.99 6.20
CA ALA A 170 -1.87 7.77 6.16
C ALA A 170 -2.17 8.42 7.52
N GLY A 171 -2.00 7.69 8.63
CA GLY A 171 -2.19 8.24 9.97
C GLY A 171 -1.21 9.38 10.29
N HIS A 172 0.06 9.23 9.91
CA HIS A 172 1.05 10.31 10.05
C HIS A 172 0.77 11.52 9.13
N GLN A 173 0.24 11.28 7.93
CA GLN A 173 -0.16 12.36 7.03
C GLN A 173 -1.28 13.21 7.66
N GLU A 174 -2.33 12.57 8.18
CA GLU A 174 -3.45 13.27 8.83
C GLU A 174 -2.99 14.09 10.03
N GLN A 175 -2.09 13.52 10.85
CA GLN A 175 -1.48 14.23 11.98
C GLN A 175 -0.72 15.48 11.53
N LEU A 176 0.11 15.38 10.49
CA LEU A 176 0.87 16.52 9.97
C LEU A 176 -0.04 17.59 9.34
N GLU A 177 -1.09 17.19 8.61
CA GLU A 177 -2.08 18.12 8.04
C GLU A 177 -2.88 18.84 9.14
N HIS A 178 -3.16 18.17 10.26
CA HIS A 178 -3.73 18.81 11.43
C HIS A 178 -2.75 19.79 12.09
N GLN A 179 -1.49 19.40 12.28
CA GLN A 179 -0.47 20.30 12.86
C GLN A 179 -0.23 21.53 12.00
N GLN A 180 -0.24 21.39 10.67
CA GLN A 180 -0.05 22.52 9.77
C GLN A 180 -1.13 23.59 10.00
N ARG A 181 -2.40 23.18 10.08
CA ARG A 181 -3.53 24.09 10.37
C ARG A 181 -3.37 24.77 11.72
N LEU A 182 -3.02 24.02 12.77
CA LEU A 182 -2.81 24.59 14.10
C LEU A 182 -1.65 25.60 14.15
N LEU A 183 -0.56 25.34 13.42
CA LEU A 183 0.56 26.27 13.34
C LEU A 183 0.17 27.56 12.62
N GLU A 184 -0.62 27.47 11.54
CA GLU A 184 -1.14 28.63 10.81
C GLU A 184 -2.06 29.48 11.72
N GLU A 185 -3.00 28.86 12.43
CA GLU A 185 -3.89 29.55 13.37
C GLU A 185 -3.12 30.31 14.46
N VAL A 186 -2.09 29.67 15.05
CA VAL A 186 -1.28 30.30 16.11
C VAL A 186 -0.34 31.36 15.54
N TYR A 187 0.16 31.18 14.32
CA TYR A 187 0.98 32.19 13.64
C TYR A 187 0.18 33.47 13.36
N ASP A 188 -1.08 33.35 12.93
CA ASP A 188 -1.96 34.51 12.73
C ASP A 188 -2.24 35.22 14.05
N ALA A 189 -2.47 34.46 15.14
CA ALA A 189 -2.64 35.03 16.48
C ALA A 189 -1.38 35.80 16.93
N LEU A 190 -0.19 35.23 16.76
CA LEU A 190 1.08 35.89 17.03
C LEU A 190 1.23 37.19 16.23
N GLY A 191 0.86 37.18 14.95
CA GLY A 191 0.88 38.36 14.09
C GLY A 191 -0.02 39.49 14.59
N GLY A 192 -1.23 39.15 15.07
CA GLY A 192 -2.15 40.11 15.68
C GLY A 192 -1.57 40.77 16.94
N HIS A 193 -0.98 39.97 17.83
CA HIS A 193 -0.30 40.50 19.03
C HIS A 193 0.95 41.30 18.68
N TYR A 194 1.73 40.87 17.69
CA TYR A 194 2.92 41.56 17.22
C TYR A 194 2.57 42.95 16.71
N HIS A 195 1.54 43.06 15.87
CA HIS A 195 1.10 44.33 15.31
C HIS A 195 0.54 45.26 16.38
N ALA A 196 -0.28 44.74 17.31
CA ALA A 196 -0.80 45.54 18.42
C ALA A 196 0.33 46.09 19.32
N ARG A 197 1.40 45.32 19.53
CA ARG A 197 2.59 45.77 20.27
C ARG A 197 3.43 46.75 19.46
N TYR A 198 3.57 46.54 18.16
CA TYR A 198 4.22 47.47 17.23
C TYR A 198 3.54 48.84 17.27
N GLU A 199 2.21 48.87 17.16
CA GLU A 199 1.43 50.09 17.29
C GLU A 199 1.70 50.77 18.64
N VAL A 200 1.77 50.05 19.76
CA VAL A 200 2.10 50.66 21.08
C VAL A 200 3.52 51.22 21.15
N VAL A 201 4.51 50.52 20.59
CA VAL A 201 5.92 50.94 20.59
C VAL A 201 6.14 52.15 19.66
N HIS A 202 5.37 52.24 18.57
CA HIS A 202 5.52 53.27 17.53
C HIS A 202 4.40 54.35 17.52
N ALA A 203 3.35 54.20 18.34
CA ALA A 203 2.20 55.12 18.48
C ALA A 203 2.64 56.50 18.99
N THR A 204 2.26 57.67 18.45
CA THR A 204 1.17 58.16 17.56
C THR A 204 -0.29 57.93 17.99
N ASN A 205 -0.66 56.84 18.67
CA ASN A 205 -2.01 56.62 19.21
C ASN A 205 -2.01 56.13 20.68
N ARG A 206 -2.04 57.07 21.63
CA ARG A 206 -1.92 56.80 23.09
C ARG A 206 -3.11 56.03 23.69
N THR A 207 -4.25 55.93 23.00
CA THR A 207 -5.45 55.22 23.49
C THR A 207 -5.42 53.71 23.31
N ALA A 208 -4.62 53.17 22.38
CA ALA A 208 -4.48 51.72 22.20
C ALA A 208 -3.71 51.06 23.37
N VAL A 209 -2.77 51.80 23.94
CA VAL A 209 -1.91 51.42 25.06
C VAL A 209 -2.69 50.93 26.28
N THR A 210 -3.72 51.65 26.70
CA THR A 210 -4.43 51.37 27.95
C THR A 210 -5.29 50.10 27.89
N ARG A 211 -5.41 49.48 26.72
CA ARG A 211 -6.18 48.26 26.48
C ARG A 211 -5.31 47.02 26.26
N LEU A 212 -4.00 47.19 26.05
CA LEU A 212 -3.11 46.09 25.74
C LEU A 212 -2.57 45.42 27.01
N LYS A 213 -3.12 44.26 27.35
CA LYS A 213 -2.71 43.45 28.49
C LYS A 213 -1.54 42.53 28.12
N ASP A 214 -0.61 42.33 29.04
CA ASP A 214 0.57 41.48 28.85
C ASP A 214 0.19 39.99 28.93
N GLU A 215 -0.77 39.63 29.78
CA GLU A 215 -1.17 38.24 30.01
C GLU A 215 -1.62 37.51 28.73
N PRO A 216 -2.49 38.07 27.87
CA PRO A 216 -2.85 37.42 26.61
C PRO A 216 -1.67 37.25 25.64
N THR A 217 -0.70 38.17 25.69
CA THR A 217 0.49 38.10 24.82
C THR A 217 1.40 36.95 25.25
N HIS A 218 1.64 36.81 26.55
CA HIS A 218 2.39 35.69 27.11
C HIS A 218 1.70 34.34 26.88
N GLU A 219 0.37 34.30 26.94
CA GLU A 219 -0.38 33.07 26.67
C GLU A 219 -0.23 32.61 25.22
N VAL A 220 -0.31 33.54 24.26
CA VAL A 220 -0.08 33.20 22.84
C VAL A 220 1.36 32.75 22.58
N LEU A 221 2.36 33.39 23.22
CA LEU A 221 3.75 32.94 23.16
C LEU A 221 3.92 31.51 23.73
N ARG A 222 3.29 31.21 24.87
CA ARG A 222 3.31 29.87 25.49
C ARG A 222 2.71 28.82 24.55
N ILE A 223 1.52 29.09 24.02
CA ILE A 223 0.84 28.19 23.08
C ILE A 223 1.69 27.96 21.83
N ALA A 224 2.30 29.01 21.27
CA ALA A 224 3.17 28.89 20.10
C ALA A 224 4.35 27.94 20.33
N LEU A 225 5.04 28.07 21.46
CA LEU A 225 6.15 27.18 21.80
C LEU A 225 5.70 25.72 21.97
N GLU A 226 4.56 25.50 22.64
CA GLU A 226 4.00 24.15 22.81
C GLU A 226 3.59 23.51 21.48
N ARG A 227 3.01 24.30 20.56
CA ARG A 227 2.68 23.84 19.21
C ARG A 227 3.93 23.58 18.39
N GLU A 228 4.95 24.42 18.51
CA GLU A 228 6.23 24.21 17.83
C GLU A 228 6.86 22.88 18.26
N ASP A 229 6.91 22.60 19.58
CA ASP A 229 7.49 21.37 20.12
C ASP A 229 6.70 20.13 19.70
N THR A 230 5.37 20.20 19.76
CA THR A 230 4.48 19.12 19.30
C THR A 230 4.67 18.85 17.81
N ALA A 231 4.72 19.91 16.98
CA ALA A 231 4.94 19.78 15.55
C ALA A 231 6.33 19.18 15.23
N ARG A 232 7.36 19.58 15.99
CA ARG A 232 8.72 19.03 15.87
C ARG A 232 8.74 17.53 16.14
N GLN A 233 8.09 17.09 17.22
CA GLN A 233 7.98 15.67 17.56
C GLN A 233 7.25 14.89 16.45
N ASN A 234 6.11 15.40 15.96
CA ASN A 234 5.34 14.76 14.91
C ASN A 234 6.11 14.66 13.59
N CYS A 235 6.85 15.71 13.21
CA CYS A 235 7.75 15.66 12.05
C CYS A 235 8.78 14.55 12.16
N ASN A 236 9.45 14.45 13.32
CA ASN A 236 10.48 13.43 13.55
C ASN A 236 9.89 12.01 13.49
N LEU A 237 8.73 11.79 14.11
CA LEU A 237 8.03 10.50 14.07
C LEU A 237 7.63 10.13 12.65
N ALA A 238 7.01 11.05 11.91
CA ALA A 238 6.57 10.82 10.55
C ALA A 238 7.73 10.55 9.57
N ILE A 239 8.83 11.29 9.67
CA ILE A 239 10.04 11.05 8.85
C ILE A 239 10.67 9.70 9.20
N LYS A 240 10.71 9.34 10.49
CA LYS A 240 11.20 8.04 10.93
C LYS A 240 10.34 6.90 10.37
N ALA A 241 9.02 7.04 10.43
CA ALA A 241 8.08 6.08 9.86
C ALA A 241 8.30 5.94 8.34
N ALA A 242 8.34 7.04 7.59
CA ALA A 242 8.60 7.01 6.14
C ALA A 242 9.89 6.26 5.77
N ARG A 243 10.99 6.48 6.52
CA ARG A 243 12.25 5.74 6.32
C ARG A 243 12.11 4.26 6.66
N GLY A 244 11.40 3.94 7.74
CA GLY A 244 11.10 2.57 8.16
C GLY A 244 10.32 1.80 7.10
N GLU A 245 9.20 2.36 6.64
CA GLU A 245 8.36 1.74 5.61
C GLU A 245 9.10 1.54 4.29
N ARG A 246 9.86 2.55 3.85
CA ARG A 246 10.68 2.42 2.64
C ARG A 246 11.71 1.29 2.76
N SER A 247 12.31 1.14 3.94
CA SER A 247 13.30 0.08 4.19
C SER A 247 12.65 -1.30 4.19
N ALA A 248 11.50 -1.46 4.86
CA ALA A 248 10.74 -2.71 4.90
C ALA A 248 10.34 -3.16 3.49
N VAL A 249 9.79 -2.25 2.69
CA VAL A 249 9.38 -2.52 1.31
C VAL A 249 10.59 -2.87 0.42
N MET A 250 11.74 -2.20 0.60
CA MET A 250 12.95 -2.52 -0.16
C MET A 250 13.53 -3.91 0.20
N MET A 251 13.48 -4.28 1.49
CA MET A 251 13.88 -5.62 1.93
C MET A 251 13.00 -6.69 1.28
N GLN A 252 11.69 -6.48 1.25
CA GLN A 252 10.77 -7.46 0.67
C GLN A 252 10.83 -7.51 -0.87
N LYS A 253 11.10 -6.39 -1.54
CA LYS A 253 11.46 -6.39 -2.97
C LYS A 253 12.68 -7.26 -3.25
N ALA A 254 13.69 -7.21 -2.39
CA ALA A 254 14.87 -8.07 -2.54
C ALA A 254 14.53 -9.54 -2.33
N GLU A 255 13.59 -9.88 -1.44
CA GLU A 255 13.09 -11.25 -1.30
C GLU A 255 12.37 -11.73 -2.56
N VAL A 256 11.49 -10.92 -3.14
CA VAL A 256 10.84 -11.24 -4.43
C VAL A 256 11.88 -11.54 -5.52
N GLN A 257 12.98 -10.78 -5.58
CA GLN A 257 14.08 -11.04 -6.52
C GLN A 257 14.82 -12.34 -6.23
N ARG A 258 15.02 -12.69 -4.95
CA ARG A 258 15.62 -13.99 -4.55
C ARG A 258 14.71 -15.14 -4.97
N SER A 259 13.41 -15.05 -4.68
CA SER A 259 12.41 -16.04 -5.11
C SER A 259 12.35 -16.20 -6.63
N ALA A 260 12.49 -15.10 -7.38
CA ALA A 260 12.54 -15.17 -8.84
C ALA A 260 13.77 -15.93 -9.36
N ARG A 261 14.94 -15.74 -8.74
CA ARG A 261 16.16 -16.52 -9.07
C ARG A 261 16.00 -18.00 -8.68
N LEU A 262 15.39 -18.29 -7.54
CA LEU A 262 15.11 -19.66 -7.12
C LEU A 262 14.18 -20.35 -8.12
N ARG A 263 13.13 -19.66 -8.58
CA ARG A 263 12.23 -20.13 -9.64
C ARG A 263 13.02 -20.53 -10.89
N GLU A 264 13.94 -19.68 -11.37
CA GLU A 264 14.79 -19.98 -12.53
C GLU A 264 15.67 -21.22 -12.32
N GLN A 265 16.26 -21.36 -11.13
CA GLN A 265 17.07 -22.53 -10.77
C GLN A 265 16.23 -23.82 -10.74
N MET A 266 15.02 -23.77 -10.18
CA MET A 266 14.10 -24.91 -10.16
C MET A 266 13.69 -25.32 -11.58
N ILE A 267 13.39 -24.36 -12.45
CA ILE A 267 13.10 -24.63 -13.87
C ILE A 267 14.29 -25.32 -14.54
N ALA A 268 15.52 -24.84 -14.30
CA ALA A 268 16.73 -25.45 -14.85
C ALA A 268 16.94 -26.88 -14.35
N GLN A 269 16.69 -27.15 -13.06
CA GLN A 269 16.75 -28.49 -12.48
C GLN A 269 15.71 -29.42 -13.10
N PHE A 270 14.45 -28.99 -13.25
CA PHE A 270 13.42 -29.83 -13.88
C PHE A 270 13.74 -30.16 -15.34
N ARG A 271 14.32 -29.22 -16.09
CA ARG A 271 14.83 -29.49 -17.44
C ARG A 271 15.92 -30.55 -17.42
N HIS A 272 16.87 -30.45 -16.50
CA HIS A 272 17.96 -31.43 -16.37
C HIS A 272 17.45 -32.82 -15.95
N ASP A 273 16.51 -32.90 -15.01
CA ASP A 273 15.95 -34.16 -14.54
C ASP A 273 15.04 -34.83 -15.59
N ASP A 274 14.33 -34.05 -16.42
CA ASP A 274 13.61 -34.59 -17.58
C ASP A 274 14.57 -35.19 -18.63
N LEU A 275 15.79 -34.66 -18.75
CA LEU A 275 16.81 -35.21 -19.65
C LEU A 275 17.46 -36.49 -19.11
N ARG A 276 17.57 -36.68 -17.78
CA ARG A 276 18.21 -37.84 -17.14
C ARG A 276 17.53 -39.20 -17.42
N GLY A 277 16.26 -39.19 -17.85
CA GLY A 277 15.53 -40.40 -18.28
C GLY A 277 15.57 -40.66 -19.79
N THR A 278 16.15 -39.75 -20.56
CA THR A 278 16.28 -39.87 -22.02
C THR A 278 17.73 -40.18 -22.35
N THR A 279 18.00 -40.95 -23.40
CA THR A 279 19.36 -41.23 -23.91
C THR A 279 20.00 -40.00 -24.59
N PHE A 280 19.72 -38.80 -24.07
CA PHE A 280 20.16 -37.53 -24.61
C PHE A 280 21.67 -37.37 -24.40
N LYS A 281 22.45 -37.56 -25.48
CA LYS A 281 23.93 -37.45 -25.49
C LYS A 281 24.44 -36.05 -25.82
N GLY A 282 23.57 -35.05 -25.88
CA GLY A 282 23.89 -33.66 -26.20
C GLY A 282 23.12 -33.14 -27.41
N TRP A 283 23.01 -31.81 -27.52
CA TRP A 283 22.44 -31.13 -28.68
C TRP A 283 23.36 -31.37 -29.89
N GLY A 284 22.79 -31.79 -31.02
CA GLY A 284 23.56 -31.93 -32.25
C GLY A 284 24.11 -30.57 -32.70
N ARG A 285 25.25 -30.54 -33.39
CA ARG A 285 25.85 -29.30 -33.95
C ARG A 285 24.87 -28.45 -34.78
N GLN A 286 23.83 -29.07 -35.33
CA GLN A 286 22.77 -28.41 -36.12
C GLN A 286 21.71 -27.70 -35.26
N GLU A 287 21.53 -28.08 -34.00
CA GLU A 287 20.57 -27.44 -33.08
C GLU A 287 21.19 -26.21 -32.40
N LEU A 288 22.51 -26.25 -32.15
CA LEU A 288 23.27 -25.10 -31.62
C LEU A 288 23.35 -23.92 -32.61
N THR A 289 23.22 -24.16 -33.92
CA THR A 289 23.24 -23.13 -34.97
C THR A 289 21.89 -22.43 -35.16
N ARG A 290 20.80 -22.94 -34.56
CA ARG A 290 19.47 -22.30 -34.60
C ARG A 290 19.19 -21.40 -33.39
N ILE A 291 20.09 -21.40 -32.40
CA ILE A 291 19.93 -20.66 -31.13
C ILE A 291 20.88 -19.44 -31.08
N SER A 292 21.78 -19.27 -32.06
CA SER A 292 22.52 -18.03 -32.33
C SER A 292 21.75 -17.12 -33.28
#